data_AF-A0A961CAJ7-F1
#
_entry.id   AF-A0A961CAJ7-F1
#
_cell.length_a   1.000
_cell.length_b   1.000
_cell.length_c   1.000
_cell.angle_alpha   90.00
_cell.angle_beta   90.00
_cell.angle_gamma   90.00
#
_symmetry.space_group_name_H-M   'P 1'
#
loop_
_entity.id
_entity.type
_entity.pdbx_description
1 polymer ?
#
loop_
_entity_poly.entity_id
_entity_poly.type
_entity_poly.pdbx_seq_one_letter_code
_entity_poly.pdbx_strand_id
1 'polypeptide(L)'
;AALIGVNQRDLVSFAVDTERAVRVASVLPDDVVRVAESGVRGRDDAAVLAGAGYHAVLVGESVVTAGDRAGAVQALRTCAVPALGTDHGTR
;
A
#
# COMPACT_ATOMS: atom_id res chain seq x y z
N ALA A 1 -5.34 -7.03 -15.10
CA ALA A 1 -4.91 -5.63 -14.84
C ALA A 1 -3.47 -5.67 -14.37
N ALA A 2 -2.62 -4.70 -14.69
CA ALA A 2 -1.21 -4.70 -14.25
C ALA A 2 -1.02 -4.16 -12.82
N LEU A 3 -2.00 -3.41 -12.31
CA LEU A 3 -2.00 -2.80 -10.99
C LEU A 3 -3.39 -2.91 -10.37
N ILE A 4 -3.45 -3.26 -9.09
CA ILE A 4 -4.69 -3.33 -8.30
C ILE A 4 -4.51 -2.51 -7.03
N GLY A 5 -5.39 -1.51 -6.87
CA GLY A 5 -5.52 -0.71 -5.65
C GLY A 5 -6.56 -1.30 -4.71
N VAL A 6 -6.23 -1.37 -3.42
CA VAL A 6 -7.16 -1.80 -2.37
C VAL A 6 -7.41 -0.63 -1.43
N ASN A 7 -8.61 -0.05 -1.55
CA ASN A 7 -9.04 1.03 -0.68
C ASN A 7 -9.60 0.48 0.65
N GLN A 8 -8.89 0.81 1.74
CA GLN A 8 -9.28 0.47 3.10
C GLN A 8 -10.50 1.27 3.59
N ARG A 9 -10.89 2.33 2.89
CA ARG A 9 -12.07 3.13 3.22
C ARG A 9 -13.30 2.57 2.53
N ASP A 10 -14.33 2.31 3.32
CA ASP A 10 -15.66 2.08 2.81
C ASP A 10 -16.24 3.40 2.27
N LEU A 11 -16.69 3.43 1.01
CA LEU A 11 -17.13 4.69 0.39
C LEU A 11 -18.56 5.10 0.76
N VAL A 12 -19.30 4.24 1.47
CA VAL A 12 -20.67 4.53 1.94
C VAL A 12 -20.63 5.08 3.36
N SER A 13 -19.91 4.40 4.25
CA SER A 13 -19.80 4.73 5.68
C SER A 13 -18.57 5.58 6.03
N PHE A 14 -17.59 5.68 5.13
CA PHE A 14 -16.28 6.31 5.35
C PHE A 14 -15.44 5.67 6.45
N ALA A 15 -15.85 4.52 6.99
CA ALA A 15 -15.06 3.76 7.95
C ALA A 15 -13.77 3.24 7.28
N VAL A 16 -12.66 3.31 8.01
CA VAL A 16 -11.37 2.73 7.59
C VAL A 16 -11.18 1.40 8.29
N ASP A 17 -10.99 0.35 7.50
CA ASP A 17 -10.68 -1.01 7.96
C ASP A 17 -9.24 -1.35 7.54
N THR A 18 -8.31 -1.22 8.47
CA THR A 18 -6.87 -1.44 8.22
C THR A 18 -6.52 -2.91 7.96
N GLU A 19 -7.38 -3.84 8.39
CA GLU A 19 -7.21 -5.27 8.16
C GLU A 19 -7.73 -5.69 6.77
N ARG A 20 -8.59 -4.88 6.14
CA ARG A 20 -9.10 -5.15 4.78
C ARG A 20 -7.96 -5.41 3.80
N ALA A 21 -6.91 -4.60 3.84
CA ALA A 21 -5.79 -4.77 2.92
C ALA A 21 -5.10 -6.13 3.12
N VAL A 22 -4.92 -6.57 4.37
CA VAL A 22 -4.30 -7.87 4.68
C VAL A 22 -5.17 -9.02 4.16
N ARG A 23 -6.50 -8.96 4.40
CA ARG A 23 -7.42 -10.00 3.92
C ARG A 23 -7.52 -10.07 2.40
N VAL A 24 -7.45 -8.92 1.71
CA VAL A 24 -7.51 -8.88 0.25
C VAL A 24 -6.18 -9.29 -0.38
N ALA A 25 -5.04 -9.01 0.26
CA ALA A 25 -3.73 -9.34 -0.29
C ALA A 25 -3.54 -10.83 -0.62
N SER A 26 -4.16 -11.73 0.16
CA SER A 26 -4.05 -13.18 -0.04
C SER A 26 -4.80 -13.72 -1.26
N VAL A 27 -5.72 -12.94 -1.84
CA VAL A 27 -6.52 -13.33 -3.01
C VAL A 27 -6.14 -12.54 -4.27
N LEU A 28 -5.20 -11.60 -4.16
CA LEU A 28 -4.69 -10.86 -5.31
C LEU A 28 -3.74 -11.76 -6.13
N PRO A 29 -3.77 -11.67 -7.47
CA PRO A 29 -2.79 -12.34 -8.31
C PRO A 29 -1.35 -11.92 -7.95
N ASP A 30 -0.37 -12.80 -8.20
CA ASP A 30 1.04 -12.52 -7.94
C ASP A 30 1.70 -11.66 -9.05
N ASP A 31 1.10 -11.60 -10.22
CA ASP A 31 1.58 -10.87 -11.40
C ASP A 31 1.13 -9.40 -11.44
N VAL A 32 0.52 -8.89 -10.36
CA VAL A 32 0.04 -7.50 -10.29
C VAL A 32 0.78 -6.67 -9.26
N VAL A 33 0.96 -5.38 -9.59
CA VAL A 33 1.38 -4.38 -8.61
C VAL A 33 0.23 -4.10 -7.66
N ARG A 34 0.41 -4.48 -6.40
CA ARG A 34 -0.55 -4.28 -5.30
C ARG A 34 -0.33 -2.93 -4.62
N VAL A 35 -1.34 -2.06 -4.59
CA VAL A 35 -1.30 -0.74 -3.93
C VAL A 35 -2.32 -0.68 -2.80
N ALA A 36 -1.88 -0.30 -1.59
CA ALA A 36 -2.79 -0.06 -0.47
C ALA A 36 -3.18 1.42 -0.41
N GLU A 37 -4.47 1.70 -0.28
CA GLU A 37 -4.98 3.07 -0.26
C GLU A 37 -5.77 3.34 1.02
N SER A 38 -5.67 4.58 1.51
CA SER A 38 -6.25 5.03 2.80
C SER A 38 -5.63 4.34 4.02
N GLY A 39 -5.78 4.93 5.20
CA GLY A 39 -5.36 4.31 6.48
C GLY A 39 -3.86 4.36 6.78
N VAL A 40 -3.04 4.96 5.92
CA VAL A 40 -1.58 5.08 6.11
C VAL A 40 -1.22 6.40 6.77
N ARG A 41 -0.82 6.35 8.05
CA ARG A 41 -0.47 7.55 8.84
C ARG A 41 1.04 7.73 9.00
N GLY A 42 1.82 6.68 8.80
CA GLY A 42 3.26 6.72 8.97
C GLY A 42 3.93 5.38 8.68
N ARG A 43 5.18 5.29 9.12
CA ARG A 43 6.08 4.16 8.83
C ARG A 43 5.51 2.80 9.25
N ASP A 44 4.87 2.73 10.41
CA ASP A 44 4.41 1.46 10.97
C ASP A 44 3.25 0.89 10.15
N ASP A 45 2.29 1.73 9.76
CA ASP A 45 1.20 1.34 8.84
C ASP A 45 1.79 0.87 7.50
N ALA A 46 2.79 1.60 6.95
CA ALA A 46 3.47 1.22 5.72
C ALA A 46 4.25 -0.12 5.84
N ALA A 47 4.85 -0.40 7.00
CA ALA A 47 5.58 -1.64 7.25
C ALA A 47 4.64 -2.84 7.33
N VAL A 48 3.47 -2.70 7.97
CA VAL A 48 2.43 -3.74 8.00
C VAL A 48 1.96 -4.06 6.58
N LEU A 49 1.70 -3.04 5.77
CA LEU A 49 1.24 -3.22 4.39
C LEU A 49 2.31 -3.86 3.51
N ALA A 50 3.57 -3.46 3.66
CA ALA A 50 4.69 -4.12 2.98
C ALA A 50 4.79 -5.59 3.38
N GLY A 51 4.67 -5.90 4.68
CA GLY A 51 4.65 -7.28 5.19
C GLY A 51 3.47 -8.11 4.69
N ALA A 52 2.34 -7.46 4.37
CA ALA A 52 1.18 -8.10 3.74
C ALA A 52 1.32 -8.29 2.22
N GLY A 53 2.45 -7.89 1.61
CA GLY A 53 2.73 -8.06 0.19
C GLY A 53 2.29 -6.90 -0.71
N TYR A 54 2.01 -5.72 -0.13
CA TYR A 54 1.81 -4.51 -0.94
C TYR A 54 3.13 -3.92 -1.41
N HIS A 55 3.14 -3.47 -2.66
CA HIS A 55 4.32 -2.91 -3.31
C HIS A 55 4.39 -1.38 -3.15
N ALA A 56 3.24 -0.74 -2.97
CA ALA A 56 3.14 0.70 -2.80
C ALA A 56 1.97 1.08 -1.89
N VAL A 57 2.04 2.32 -1.39
CA VAL A 57 0.97 2.96 -0.62
C VAL A 57 0.54 4.27 -1.31
N LEU A 58 -0.76 4.55 -1.32
CA LEU A 58 -1.31 5.84 -1.71
C LEU A 58 -1.69 6.61 -0.45
N VAL A 59 -1.01 7.74 -0.23
CA VAL A 59 -1.13 8.52 1.00
C VAL A 59 -1.57 9.94 0.69
N GLY A 60 -2.70 10.34 1.28
CA GLY A 60 -3.26 11.68 1.16
C GLY A 60 -3.10 12.48 2.45
N GLU A 61 -4.09 12.39 3.34
CA GLU A 61 -4.27 13.23 4.53
C GLU A 61 -2.99 13.44 5.36
N SER A 62 -2.32 12.37 5.77
CA SER A 62 -1.12 12.44 6.64
C SER A 62 0.05 13.17 5.99
N VAL A 63 0.17 13.17 4.66
CA VAL A 63 1.21 13.90 3.92
C VAL A 63 0.76 15.33 3.61
N VAL A 64 -0.48 15.54 3.17
CA VAL A 64 -0.94 16.88 2.74
C VAL A 64 -1.04 17.86 3.90
N THR A 65 -1.38 17.36 5.10
CA THR A 65 -1.52 18.15 6.34
C THR A 65 -0.22 18.28 7.14
N ALA A 66 0.85 17.58 6.74
CA ALA A 66 2.13 17.65 7.44
C ALA A 66 2.78 19.04 7.32
N GLY A 67 3.36 19.53 8.43
CA GLY A 67 4.18 20.73 8.43
C GLY A 67 5.48 20.58 7.61
N ASP A 68 6.04 19.37 7.58
CA ASP A 68 7.13 18.97 6.68
C ASP A 68 6.67 17.78 5.81
N ARG A 69 6.21 18.09 4.60
CA ARG A 69 5.72 17.07 3.65
C ARG A 69 6.82 16.18 3.12
N ALA A 70 8.02 16.72 2.92
CA ALA A 70 9.16 15.94 2.43
C ALA A 70 9.59 14.93 3.50
N GLY A 71 9.69 15.37 4.76
CA GLY A 71 9.93 14.50 5.91
C GLY A 71 8.85 13.42 6.06
N ALA A 72 7.57 13.78 5.92
CA ALA A 72 6.47 12.82 5.97
C ALA A 72 6.57 11.73 4.89
N VAL A 73 6.91 12.10 3.65
CA VAL A 73 7.14 11.13 2.57
C VAL A 73 8.37 10.25 2.86
N GLN A 74 9.46 10.82 3.35
CA GLN A 74 10.65 10.03 3.70
C GLN A 74 10.37 9.03 4.83
N ALA A 75 9.56 9.41 5.82
CA ALA A 75 9.19 8.55 6.94
C ALA A 75 8.36 7.33 6.51
N LEU A 76 7.62 7.40 5.40
CA LEU A 76 6.83 6.28 4.87
C LEU A 76 7.69 5.18 4.23
N ARG A 77 8.97 5.45 3.94
CA ARG A 77 9.85 4.49 3.27
C ARG A 77 10.18 3.34 4.21
N THR A 78 9.86 2.13 3.78
CA THR A 78 10.26 0.88 4.44
C THR A 78 11.44 0.26 3.69
N CYS A 79 12.31 -0.48 4.38
CA CYS A 79 13.40 -1.20 3.71
C CYS A 79 12.77 -2.35 2.89
N ALA A 80 13.14 -2.45 1.61
CA ALA A 80 12.36 -3.12 0.58
C ALA A 80 12.13 -4.63 0.78
N VAL A 81 10.92 -5.07 0.41
CA VAL A 81 10.62 -6.43 -0.07
C VAL A 81 11.35 -6.60 -1.41
N PRO A 82 11.97 -7.76 -1.72
CA PRO A 82 12.63 -7.96 -3.01
C PRO A 82 11.68 -7.64 -4.16
N ALA A 83 12.20 -6.88 -5.14
CA ALA A 83 11.46 -6.51 -6.34
C ALA A 83 10.91 -7.76 -7.03
N LEU A 84 9.68 -7.67 -7.54
CA LEU A 84 9.07 -8.69 -8.40
C LEU A 84 10.11 -9.13 -9.44
N GLY A 85 10.45 -10.42 -9.42
CA GLY A 85 11.28 -11.02 -10.45
C GLY A 85 10.66 -10.72 -11.80
N THR A 86 11.41 -10.03 -12.65
CA THR A 86 11.01 -9.74 -14.03
C THR A 86 11.18 -11.01 -14.85
N ASP A 87 10.30 -12.00 -14.68
CA ASP A 87 10.15 -13.05 -15.68
C ASP A 87 9.06 -12.63 -16.66
N HIS A 88 9.43 -11.75 -17.58
CA HIS A 88 8.64 -11.54 -18.79
C HIS A 88 8.82 -12.79 -19.64
N GLY A 89 7.78 -13.60 -19.68
CA GLY A 89 7.73 -14.92 -20.28
C GLY A 89 8.55 -15.12 -21.55
N THR A 90 9.29 -16.22 -21.55
CA THR A 90 9.48 -17.02 -22.76
C THR A 90 8.56 -18.24 -22.66
N ARG A 91 7.31 -18.12 -23.12
CA ARG A 91 6.49 -19.20 -23.69
C ARG A 91 5.15 -18.68 -24.19
#